data_AF-A0A9W4UXH1-F1
#
_entry.id   AF-A0A9W4UXH1-F1
#
_cell.length_a   1.000
_cell.length_b   1.000
_cell.length_c   1.000
_cell.angle_alpha   90.00
_cell.angle_beta   90.00
_cell.angle_gamma   90.00
#
_symmetry.space_group_name_H-M   'P 1'
#
loop_
_entity.id
_entity.type
_entity.pdbx_description
1 polymer ?
#
loop_
_entity_poly.entity_id
_entity_poly.type
_entity_poly.pdbx_seq_one_letter_code
_entity_poly.pdbx_strand_id
1 'polypeptide(L)'
;MDVWAPFRDARSLAWIFPPITAAAYLYMRSEERSEEELKAPTITANIRSGFCGYNEVLISRLPIGHSQSASWQTLLRLLHETDASIQVHGNLLESSKQSWTTLPKDNLAREGGVSGTKISRATLLALFALSNARIIYEYPAATGYRAALGSWIGQWYINWPAGGQAVVILKAHDSHAPNSDVYPPTFAARVDRCIRMMAGVAVDASHPTDLNVGFPGRQPVGDYHLEFQDKGFGLSHGSRHLYNMCGGKVFEMDFLLARKLVNTENLGGESWIFTPSLEGKQDTRFSISRDVKNVIAHAMDCLPWSNLSWSVHRGMRDILLAFTRHTMNKYRPALARQLRNTSNTSYQSLVDLGWEKNFVKNYMGRMAESTVLAGRGNSGDAIRIITALAEQAHTIPIEQRDETRFWRREEHYPAPIPAELDSDTTTALVKCVVLEWSVDFNYQMYHQLPLSLVLS
;
A
#
# COMPACT_ATOMS: atom_id res chain seq x y z
N MET A 1 5.61 14.66 29.48
CA MET A 1 6.80 14.15 28.79
C MET A 1 6.36 13.71 27.41
N ASP A 2 6.87 14.38 26.38
CA ASP A 2 6.44 14.22 24.99
C ASP A 2 6.98 12.89 24.42
N VAL A 3 6.11 11.91 24.23
CA VAL A 3 6.45 10.55 23.74
C VAL A 3 6.99 10.60 22.30
N TRP A 4 6.84 11.74 21.62
CA TRP A 4 7.33 11.99 20.27
C TRP A 4 8.70 12.68 20.20
N ALA A 5 9.35 12.96 21.33
CA ALA A 5 10.69 13.57 21.38
C ALA A 5 11.75 12.85 20.50
N PRO A 6 11.83 11.51 20.42
CA PRO A 6 12.79 10.85 19.53
C PRO A 6 12.42 10.92 18.03
N PHE A 7 11.19 11.34 17.68
CA PHE A 7 10.72 11.48 16.29
C PHE A 7 10.70 12.94 15.80
N ARG A 8 10.91 13.92 16.69
CA ARG A 8 11.00 15.35 16.35
C ARG A 8 12.41 15.80 16.00
N ASP A 9 13.41 14.92 16.12
CA ASP A 9 14.77 15.32 15.81
C ASP A 9 15.00 15.33 14.28
N ALA A 10 14.79 16.50 13.69
CA ALA A 10 15.12 16.84 12.30
C ALA A 10 16.63 16.81 12.00
N ARG A 11 17.45 16.22 12.88
CA ARG A 11 18.91 16.04 12.69
C ARG A 11 19.29 14.85 11.79
N SER A 12 18.35 14.27 11.06
CA SER A 12 18.65 13.43 9.88
C SER A 12 18.94 14.26 8.61
N LEU A 13 18.86 15.59 8.67
CA LEU A 13 19.22 16.52 7.58
C LEU A 13 20.73 16.63 7.30
N ALA A 14 21.60 15.93 8.05
CA ALA A 14 23.05 15.96 7.85
C ALA A 14 23.59 14.97 6.79
N TRP A 15 22.71 14.23 6.08
CA TRP A 15 23.13 13.37 4.96
C TRP A 15 22.87 13.99 3.57
N ILE A 16 22.59 15.30 3.54
CA ILE A 16 22.52 16.10 2.31
C ILE A 16 23.97 16.35 1.86
N PHE A 17 24.43 15.52 0.90
CA PHE A 17 25.75 15.46 0.26
C PHE A 17 26.87 14.70 1.01
N PRO A 18 27.11 13.42 0.70
CA PRO A 18 28.46 13.06 0.29
C PRO A 18 28.69 13.66 -1.11
N PRO A 19 29.86 14.28 -1.39
CA PRO A 19 30.16 14.72 -2.73
C PRO A 19 30.08 13.52 -3.67
N ILE A 20 29.31 13.67 -4.75
CA ILE A 20 29.38 12.79 -5.92
C ILE A 20 30.75 13.04 -6.54
N THR A 21 31.79 12.44 -5.96
CA THR A 21 33.15 12.51 -6.47
C THR A 21 33.75 11.12 -6.46
N ALA A 22 33.74 10.52 -7.65
CA ALA A 22 34.71 9.53 -8.17
C ALA A 22 34.92 8.19 -7.44
N ALA A 23 34.51 8.00 -6.18
CA ALA A 23 34.79 6.78 -5.43
C ALA A 23 33.88 5.58 -5.79
N ALA A 24 32.69 5.84 -6.37
CA ALA A 24 31.81 4.78 -6.86
C ALA A 24 32.23 4.21 -8.23
N TYR A 25 33.24 4.80 -8.89
CA TYR A 25 33.70 4.39 -10.21
C TYR A 25 34.87 3.39 -10.19
N LEU A 26 35.46 3.11 -9.02
CA LEU A 26 36.73 2.37 -8.91
C LEU A 26 36.67 1.04 -8.12
N TYR A 27 35.48 0.48 -7.87
CA TYR A 27 35.35 -0.82 -7.21
C TYR A 27 34.50 -1.83 -7.99
N MET A 28 34.68 -1.90 -9.30
CA MET A 28 34.32 -3.09 -10.09
C MET A 28 35.60 -3.68 -10.67
N ARG A 29 36.39 -4.31 -9.80
CA ARG A 29 37.35 -5.33 -10.24
C ARG A 29 36.54 -6.45 -10.90
N SER A 30 37.01 -6.86 -12.08
CA SER A 30 36.55 -8.05 -12.79
C SER A 30 36.88 -9.30 -11.96
N GLU A 31 36.09 -9.58 -10.93
CA GLU A 31 35.96 -10.94 -10.43
C GLU A 31 35.11 -11.71 -11.45
N GLU A 32 35.64 -12.84 -11.92
CA GLU A 32 34.95 -13.78 -12.79
C GLU A 32 33.67 -14.24 -12.08
N ARG A 33 32.55 -13.55 -12.37
CA ARG A 33 31.24 -14.00 -11.94
C ARG A 33 30.93 -15.32 -12.62
N SER A 34 30.41 -16.28 -11.86
CA SER A 34 29.97 -17.56 -12.39
C SER A 34 28.89 -17.39 -13.46
N GLU A 35 28.76 -18.34 -14.40
CA GLU A 35 27.69 -18.30 -15.41
C GLU A 35 26.28 -18.20 -14.81
N GLU A 36 26.08 -18.72 -13.60
CA GLU A 36 24.81 -18.59 -12.87
C GLU A 36 24.54 -17.16 -12.36
N GLU A 37 25.58 -16.42 -11.99
CA GLU A 37 25.48 -15.01 -11.54
C GLU A 37 25.21 -14.03 -12.68
N LEU A 38 25.38 -14.48 -13.93
CA LEU A 38 25.07 -13.72 -15.14
C LEU A 38 23.62 -13.93 -15.64
N LYS A 39 22.84 -14.76 -14.95
CA LYS A 39 21.45 -15.08 -15.31
C LYS A 39 20.46 -14.59 -14.25
N ALA A 40 19.29 -14.14 -14.67
CA ALA A 40 18.20 -13.66 -13.81
C ALA A 40 16.85 -14.14 -14.31
N PRO A 41 15.87 -14.41 -13.42
CA PRO A 41 14.54 -14.78 -13.82
C PRO A 41 13.84 -13.65 -14.57
N THR A 42 12.95 -14.01 -15.49
CA THR A 42 12.03 -13.05 -16.11
C THR A 42 10.96 -12.64 -15.09
N ILE A 43 11.09 -11.43 -14.55
CA ILE A 43 10.18 -10.86 -13.54
C ILE A 43 9.02 -10.17 -14.27
N THR A 44 7.81 -10.76 -14.21
CA THR A 44 6.59 -10.21 -14.84
C THR A 44 5.46 -9.98 -13.83
N ALA A 45 5.34 -8.77 -13.26
CA ALA A 45 4.34 -8.49 -12.22
C ALA A 45 2.98 -8.08 -12.74
N ASN A 46 2.01 -8.99 -12.62
CA ASN A 46 0.63 -8.85 -13.08
C ASN A 46 -0.34 -9.48 -12.08
N ILE A 47 -1.51 -8.85 -11.81
CA ILE A 47 -2.55 -9.45 -10.93
C ILE A 47 -3.12 -10.72 -11.56
N ARG A 48 -3.30 -10.77 -12.90
CA ARG A 48 -3.75 -11.99 -13.59
C ARG A 48 -2.76 -13.16 -13.48
N SER A 49 -1.49 -12.85 -13.27
CA SER A 49 -0.42 -13.84 -13.03
C SER A 49 -0.10 -13.98 -11.54
N GLY A 50 -0.91 -13.36 -10.67
CA GLY A 50 -0.83 -13.43 -9.21
C GLY A 50 0.53 -13.04 -8.64
N PHE A 51 1.26 -12.12 -9.28
CA PHE A 51 2.73 -12.10 -9.30
C PHE A 51 3.44 -12.98 -8.26
N CYS A 52 3.57 -14.25 -8.68
CA CYS A 52 3.82 -15.47 -7.89
C CYS A 52 2.58 -16.21 -7.33
N GLY A 53 1.49 -16.34 -8.09
CA GLY A 53 0.33 -17.15 -7.70
C GLY A 53 -0.52 -16.69 -6.51
N TYR A 54 -0.12 -15.66 -5.74
CA TYR A 54 -0.77 -15.31 -4.46
C TYR A 54 -1.02 -13.83 -4.21
N ASN A 55 -1.99 -13.61 -3.33
CA ASN A 55 -2.46 -12.32 -2.89
C ASN A 55 -1.64 -11.74 -1.72
N GLU A 56 -0.66 -12.48 -1.19
CA GLU A 56 0.11 -12.13 0.01
C GLU A 56 1.60 -12.47 -0.16
N VAL A 57 2.48 -11.56 0.26
CA VAL A 57 3.94 -11.74 0.29
C VAL A 57 4.51 -11.29 1.63
N LEU A 58 5.54 -11.97 2.13
CA LEU A 58 6.35 -11.52 3.24
C LEU A 58 7.42 -10.56 2.78
N ILE A 59 7.50 -9.44 3.48
CA ILE A 59 8.50 -8.41 3.30
C ILE A 59 9.53 -8.54 4.42
N SER A 60 10.77 -8.87 4.05
CA SER A 60 11.91 -8.88 4.98
C SER A 60 12.45 -7.47 5.21
N ARG A 61 12.80 -7.16 6.47
CA ARG A 61 13.53 -5.95 6.86
C ARG A 61 15.02 -6.16 6.95
N LEU A 62 15.46 -7.41 7.00
CA LEU A 62 16.86 -7.75 7.16
C LEU A 62 17.54 -7.83 5.80
N PRO A 63 18.76 -7.30 5.65
CA PRO A 63 19.57 -7.59 4.48
C PRO A 63 19.81 -9.09 4.44
N ILE A 64 19.25 -9.75 3.42
CA ILE A 64 19.39 -11.19 3.27
C ILE A 64 20.81 -11.42 2.79
N GLY A 65 21.64 -11.84 3.73
CA GLY A 65 23.09 -11.89 3.60
C GLY A 65 23.50 -12.37 2.22
N HIS A 66 24.34 -11.55 1.58
CA HIS A 66 25.42 -11.84 0.63
C HIS A 66 25.64 -10.55 -0.16
N SER A 67 26.74 -9.83 0.15
CA SER A 67 27.17 -8.62 -0.55
C SER A 67 27.54 -8.85 -2.03
N GLN A 68 27.45 -10.11 -2.50
CA GLN A 68 27.71 -10.53 -3.87
C GLN A 68 26.42 -10.84 -4.67
N SER A 69 25.24 -10.85 -4.03
CA SER A 69 23.99 -11.15 -4.74
C SER A 69 23.56 -9.99 -5.66
N ALA A 70 23.07 -10.31 -6.85
CA ALA A 70 22.54 -9.31 -7.77
C ALA A 70 21.28 -8.63 -7.19
N SER A 71 21.06 -7.34 -7.46
CA SER A 71 19.97 -6.55 -6.85
C SER A 71 18.57 -7.15 -7.03
N TRP A 72 18.34 -7.89 -8.11
CA TRP A 72 17.08 -8.60 -8.33
C TRP A 72 16.91 -9.79 -7.37
N GLN A 73 17.98 -10.50 -7.01
CA GLN A 73 17.95 -11.57 -6.01
C GLN A 73 17.63 -10.97 -4.64
N THR A 74 18.26 -9.84 -4.30
CA THR A 74 17.96 -9.12 -3.07
C THR A 74 16.48 -8.74 -3.02
N LEU A 75 15.92 -8.18 -4.10
CA LEU A 75 14.50 -7.84 -4.18
C LEU A 75 13.58 -9.05 -3.99
N LEU A 76 13.81 -10.16 -4.71
CA LEU A 76 12.99 -11.37 -4.59
C LEU A 76 13.13 -12.06 -3.23
N ARG A 77 14.29 -11.95 -2.59
CA ARG A 77 14.49 -12.44 -1.23
C ARG A 77 13.76 -11.54 -0.23
N LEU A 78 13.78 -10.22 -0.44
CA LEU A 78 13.04 -9.27 0.39
C LEU A 78 11.53 -9.49 0.26
N LEU A 79 11.04 -9.82 -0.94
CA LEU A 79 9.65 -10.10 -1.25
C LEU A 79 9.46 -11.60 -1.48
N HIS A 80 9.27 -12.37 -0.42
CA HIS A 80 9.14 -13.83 -0.49
C HIS A 80 7.71 -14.28 -0.20
N GLU A 81 7.31 -15.43 -0.74
CA GLU A 81 6.05 -16.06 -0.37
C GLU A 81 6.20 -16.84 0.94
N THR A 82 5.09 -16.98 1.68
CA THR A 82 5.02 -17.81 2.89
C THR A 82 5.07 -19.31 2.57
N ASP A 83 4.42 -19.79 1.50
CA ASP A 83 4.32 -21.24 1.16
C ASP A 83 3.93 -21.50 -0.34
N ALA A 84 4.87 -21.46 -1.28
CA ALA A 84 4.60 -21.36 -2.73
C ALA A 84 3.87 -22.55 -3.42
N SER A 85 2.79 -22.28 -4.15
CA SER A 85 2.25 -23.02 -5.32
C SER A 85 2.05 -22.11 -6.54
N ILE A 86 2.34 -22.57 -7.75
CA ILE A 86 2.28 -21.76 -8.98
C ILE A 86 1.13 -22.19 -9.89
N GLN A 87 0.53 -21.21 -10.56
CA GLN A 87 -0.28 -21.43 -11.76
C GLN A 87 0.53 -20.98 -12.99
N VAL A 88 0.90 -21.95 -13.83
CA VAL A 88 1.43 -21.68 -15.17
C VAL A 88 0.32 -21.97 -16.17
N HIS A 89 -0.14 -20.98 -16.92
CA HIS A 89 -1.07 -21.24 -18.02
C HIS A 89 -0.34 -21.50 -19.33
N GLY A 90 -0.07 -22.79 -19.55
CA GLY A 90 0.16 -23.40 -20.87
C GLY A 90 -0.93 -24.40 -21.26
N ASN A 91 -1.72 -24.89 -20.30
CA ASN A 91 -2.90 -25.73 -20.50
C ASN A 91 -3.90 -25.43 -19.36
N LEU A 92 -5.19 -25.34 -19.69
CA LEU A 92 -6.25 -24.72 -18.88
C LEU A 92 -6.57 -25.34 -17.50
N LEU A 93 -5.84 -26.33 -16.98
CA LEU A 93 -6.26 -27.05 -15.75
C LEU A 93 -5.15 -27.63 -14.86
N GLU A 94 -3.86 -27.34 -15.07
CA GLU A 94 -2.79 -27.89 -14.21
C GLU A 94 -2.10 -26.84 -13.34
N SER A 95 -2.19 -27.03 -12.03
CA SER A 95 -1.47 -26.26 -11.01
C SER A 95 -0.23 -27.03 -10.55
N SER A 96 0.97 -26.48 -10.75
CA SER A 96 2.22 -27.09 -10.25
C SER A 96 2.98 -26.10 -9.36
N LYS A 97 3.40 -26.53 -8.17
CA LYS A 97 4.22 -25.73 -7.27
C LYS A 97 5.56 -25.39 -7.94
N GLN A 98 5.89 -24.10 -8.05
CA GLN A 98 7.20 -23.65 -8.52
C GLN A 98 7.73 -22.60 -7.55
N SER A 99 9.04 -22.61 -7.31
CA SER A 99 9.75 -21.59 -6.53
C SER A 99 10.25 -20.50 -7.48
N TRP A 100 10.50 -19.26 -7.00
CA TRP A 100 11.18 -18.26 -7.82
C TRP A 100 12.57 -18.73 -8.30
N THR A 101 13.18 -19.68 -7.59
CA THR A 101 14.43 -20.35 -8.00
C THR A 101 14.28 -21.25 -9.23
N THR A 102 13.04 -21.63 -9.57
CA THR A 102 12.69 -22.49 -10.72
C THR A 102 12.17 -21.69 -11.91
N LEU A 103 12.06 -20.36 -11.80
CA LEU A 103 11.67 -19.50 -12.91
C LEU A 103 12.72 -19.57 -14.03
N PRO A 104 12.30 -19.53 -15.30
CA PRO A 104 13.22 -19.44 -16.43
C PRO A 104 14.16 -18.24 -16.25
N LYS A 105 15.47 -18.51 -16.30
CA LYS A 105 16.50 -17.47 -16.20
C LYS A 105 16.96 -17.05 -17.60
N ASP A 106 17.14 -15.75 -17.78
CA ASP A 106 17.70 -15.11 -18.98
C ASP A 106 18.97 -14.34 -18.62
N ASN A 107 19.80 -14.00 -19.61
CA ASN A 107 21.04 -13.26 -19.39
C ASN A 107 20.76 -11.85 -18.86
N LEU A 108 21.58 -11.39 -17.91
CA LEU A 108 21.55 -10.03 -17.42
C LEU A 108 21.87 -9.04 -18.55
N ALA A 109 21.06 -7.99 -18.66
CA ALA A 109 21.36 -6.86 -19.52
C ALA A 109 22.42 -5.97 -18.84
N ARG A 110 23.38 -5.48 -19.62
CA ARG A 110 24.39 -4.51 -19.17
C ARG A 110 24.06 -3.13 -19.72
N GLU A 111 23.92 -2.15 -18.84
CA GLU A 111 23.66 -0.76 -19.19
C GLU A 111 24.41 0.17 -18.23
N GLY A 112 25.19 1.13 -18.74
CA GLY A 112 25.89 2.12 -17.91
C GLY A 112 26.80 1.55 -16.81
N GLY A 113 27.39 0.37 -17.04
CA GLY A 113 28.22 -0.33 -16.05
C GLY A 113 27.43 -1.15 -15.02
N VAL A 114 26.09 -1.11 -15.04
CA VAL A 114 25.23 -1.89 -14.16
C VAL A 114 24.70 -3.11 -14.91
N SER A 115 24.65 -4.27 -14.25
CA SER A 115 24.01 -5.48 -14.77
C SER A 115 22.66 -5.69 -14.10
N GLY A 116 21.60 -5.90 -14.88
CA GLY A 116 20.23 -5.99 -14.36
C GLY A 116 19.30 -6.86 -15.21
N THR A 117 18.14 -7.18 -14.65
CA THR A 117 17.07 -7.89 -15.38
C THR A 117 16.17 -6.89 -16.10
N LYS A 118 15.75 -7.22 -17.32
CA LYS A 118 14.80 -6.38 -18.07
C LYS A 118 13.40 -6.61 -17.52
N ILE A 119 12.75 -5.54 -17.08
CA ILE A 119 11.37 -5.57 -16.59
C ILE A 119 10.49 -4.63 -17.41
N SER A 120 9.22 -4.98 -17.52
CA SER A 120 8.24 -4.08 -18.13
C SER A 120 7.89 -2.91 -17.20
N ARG A 121 7.34 -1.84 -17.78
CA ARG A 121 6.80 -0.71 -17.00
C ARG A 121 5.74 -1.15 -15.99
N ALA A 122 4.84 -2.04 -16.40
CA ALA A 122 3.79 -2.57 -15.52
C ALA A 122 4.41 -3.28 -14.32
N THR A 123 5.48 -4.05 -14.56
CA THR A 123 6.23 -4.73 -13.50
C THR A 123 6.84 -3.75 -12.52
N LEU A 124 7.50 -2.70 -13.02
CA LEU A 124 8.10 -1.65 -12.17
C LEU A 124 7.04 -0.98 -11.27
N LEU A 125 5.87 -0.65 -11.81
CA LEU A 125 4.80 0.00 -11.05
C LEU A 125 4.21 -0.93 -9.98
N ALA A 126 4.07 -2.22 -10.27
CA ALA A 126 3.65 -3.20 -9.27
C ALA A 126 4.69 -3.36 -8.16
N LEU A 127 5.99 -3.34 -8.48
CA LEU A 127 7.07 -3.34 -7.47
C LEU A 127 7.06 -2.07 -6.60
N PHE A 128 6.73 -0.92 -7.18
CA PHE A 128 6.50 0.32 -6.41
C PHE A 128 5.27 0.20 -5.52
N ALA A 129 4.19 -0.45 -5.97
CA ALA A 129 3.01 -0.72 -5.15
C ALA A 129 3.35 -1.58 -3.94
N LEU A 130 4.03 -2.71 -4.18
CA LEU A 130 4.46 -3.70 -3.18
C LEU A 130 5.30 -3.09 -2.07
N SER A 131 6.26 -2.26 -2.48
CA SER A 131 7.17 -1.61 -1.55
C SER A 131 6.61 -0.32 -0.94
N ASN A 132 5.44 0.13 -1.42
CA ASN A 132 4.86 1.45 -1.15
C ASN A 132 5.87 2.58 -1.42
N ALA A 133 6.48 2.56 -2.60
CA ALA A 133 7.47 3.53 -3.03
C ALA A 133 6.84 4.93 -3.17
N ARG A 134 7.51 5.93 -2.58
CA ARG A 134 7.09 7.33 -2.54
C ARG A 134 8.23 8.20 -3.00
N ILE A 135 7.95 9.13 -3.91
CA ILE A 135 8.95 10.09 -4.39
C ILE A 135 9.50 10.89 -3.20
N ILE A 136 10.82 10.83 -3.01
CA ILE A 136 11.56 11.71 -2.09
C ILE A 136 11.99 12.96 -2.87
N TYR A 137 12.57 12.75 -4.04
CA TYR A 137 12.92 13.82 -4.97
C TYR A 137 12.85 13.32 -6.42
N GLU A 138 12.60 14.25 -7.34
CA GLU A 138 12.63 14.04 -8.78
C GLU A 138 13.38 15.19 -9.46
N TYR A 139 14.13 14.86 -10.51
CA TYR A 139 14.91 15.79 -11.29
C TYR A 139 14.75 15.46 -12.78
N PRO A 140 13.68 15.99 -13.42
CA PRO A 140 13.55 15.96 -14.87
C PRO A 140 14.43 17.06 -15.49
N ALA A 141 15.28 16.71 -16.46
CA ALA A 141 16.13 17.65 -17.18
C ALA A 141 16.35 17.24 -18.64
N ALA A 142 16.95 18.12 -19.45
CA ALA A 142 17.32 17.81 -20.83
C ALA A 142 18.29 16.62 -20.96
N THR A 143 18.99 16.25 -19.88
CA THR A 143 19.88 15.09 -19.83
C THR A 143 19.18 13.80 -19.42
N GLY A 144 17.86 13.82 -19.23
CA GLY A 144 17.04 12.68 -18.84
C GLY A 144 16.31 12.86 -17.51
N TYR A 145 15.80 11.75 -16.97
CA TYR A 145 15.01 11.70 -15.73
C TYR A 145 15.76 10.98 -14.61
N ARG A 146 15.79 11.59 -13.42
CA ARG A 146 16.35 10.98 -12.21
C ARG A 146 15.36 11.11 -11.06
N ALA A 147 15.17 10.06 -10.29
CA ALA A 147 14.32 10.11 -9.11
C ALA A 147 14.84 9.18 -8.01
N ALA A 148 14.58 9.56 -6.76
CA ALA A 148 14.68 8.64 -5.64
C ALA A 148 13.32 8.48 -4.98
N LEU A 149 12.95 7.24 -4.68
CA LEU A 149 11.71 6.88 -4.03
C LEU A 149 12.01 6.09 -2.75
N GLY A 150 11.52 6.57 -1.62
CA GLY A 150 11.58 5.87 -0.35
C GLY A 150 10.48 4.82 -0.28
N SER A 151 10.80 3.64 0.24
CA SER A 151 9.88 2.52 0.37
C SER A 151 10.16 1.79 1.68
N TRP A 152 9.32 0.83 2.08
CA TRP A 152 9.58 0.07 3.31
C TRP A 152 10.75 -0.91 3.21
N ILE A 153 11.13 -1.29 1.99
CA ILE A 153 12.21 -2.26 1.75
C ILE A 153 13.52 -1.58 1.38
N GLY A 154 13.52 -0.26 1.17
CA GLY A 154 14.70 0.47 0.77
C GLY A 154 14.40 1.76 0.02
N GLN A 155 15.40 2.25 -0.69
CA GLN A 155 15.30 3.39 -1.59
C GLN A 155 15.46 2.90 -3.03
N TRP A 156 14.47 3.21 -3.87
CA TRP A 156 14.53 3.01 -5.30
C TRP A 156 15.16 4.25 -5.95
N TYR A 157 16.09 4.02 -6.88
CA TYR A 157 16.67 5.06 -7.71
C TYR A 157 16.33 4.77 -9.16
N ILE A 158 15.78 5.76 -9.83
CA ILE A 158 15.61 5.76 -11.28
C ILE A 158 16.70 6.66 -11.83
N ASN A 159 17.57 6.11 -12.67
CA ASN A 159 18.49 6.88 -13.49
C ASN A 159 18.22 6.55 -14.93
N TRP A 160 17.80 7.56 -15.68
CA TRP A 160 17.47 7.35 -17.06
C TRP A 160 17.97 8.52 -17.91
N PRO A 161 19.11 8.32 -18.60
CA PRO A 161 19.70 9.36 -19.44
C PRO A 161 18.88 9.55 -20.72
N ALA A 162 18.89 10.77 -21.24
CA ALA A 162 18.29 11.12 -22.52
C ALA A 162 18.83 10.20 -23.64
N GLY A 163 17.94 9.64 -24.45
CA GLY A 163 18.26 8.69 -25.52
C GLY A 163 18.84 7.33 -25.09
N GLY A 164 18.94 7.04 -23.79
CA GLY A 164 19.45 5.77 -23.26
C GLY A 164 18.38 4.86 -22.66
N GLN A 165 18.78 3.73 -22.08
CA GLN A 165 17.85 2.86 -21.34
C GLN A 165 17.69 3.31 -19.88
N ALA A 166 16.49 3.09 -19.32
CA ALA A 166 16.21 3.39 -17.92
C ALA A 166 16.81 2.31 -17.02
N VAL A 167 17.63 2.74 -16.05
CA VAL A 167 18.20 1.86 -15.04
C VAL A 167 17.52 2.15 -13.70
N VAL A 168 16.94 1.12 -13.10
CA VAL A 168 16.33 1.20 -11.78
C VAL A 168 17.14 0.37 -10.79
N ILE A 169 17.50 0.96 -9.66
CA ILE A 169 18.31 0.34 -8.61
C ILE A 169 17.53 0.40 -7.30
N LEU A 170 17.29 -0.75 -6.68
CA LEU A 170 16.86 -0.80 -5.28
C LEU A 170 18.10 -0.89 -4.39
N LYS A 171 18.29 0.11 -3.53
CA LYS A 171 19.15 -0.01 -2.35
C LYS A 171 18.27 -0.43 -1.19
N ALA A 172 18.35 -1.70 -0.82
CA ALA A 172 17.63 -2.20 0.35
C ALA A 172 18.03 -1.42 1.60
N HIS A 173 17.10 -1.23 2.55
CA HIS A 173 17.48 -0.66 3.84
C HIS A 173 18.47 -1.62 4.51
N ASP A 174 19.70 -1.15 4.71
CA ASP A 174 20.74 -1.80 5.51
C ASP A 174 20.81 -1.22 6.93
N SER A 175 20.00 -0.20 7.22
CA SER A 175 20.02 0.59 8.45
C SER A 175 19.38 -0.08 9.66
N HIS A 176 18.74 -1.24 9.49
CA HIS A 176 18.13 -2.00 10.58
C HIS A 176 18.92 -3.28 10.84
N ALA A 177 19.64 -3.31 11.96
CA ALA A 177 20.35 -4.50 12.41
C ALA A 177 19.43 -5.33 13.34
N PRO A 178 19.44 -6.67 13.26
CA PRO A 178 18.59 -7.55 14.08
C PRO A 178 18.66 -7.30 15.60
N ASN A 179 19.77 -6.74 16.07
CA ASN A 179 20.05 -6.42 17.46
C ASN A 179 19.59 -5.01 17.89
N SER A 180 19.15 -4.19 16.95
CA SER A 180 18.73 -2.80 17.18
C SER A 180 17.26 -2.55 16.86
N ASP A 181 16.62 -3.47 16.13
CA ASP A 181 15.24 -3.32 15.68
C ASP A 181 14.27 -3.85 16.74
N VAL A 182 13.17 -3.11 16.93
CA VAL A 182 12.11 -3.49 17.89
C VAL A 182 10.95 -4.24 17.24
N TYR A 183 10.93 -4.24 15.91
CA TYR A 183 9.91 -4.88 15.08
C TYR A 183 10.33 -6.29 14.65
N PRO A 184 9.38 -7.17 14.31
CA PRO A 184 9.68 -8.47 13.74
C PRO A 184 10.49 -8.38 12.42
N PRO A 185 11.32 -9.39 12.11
CA PRO A 185 12.21 -9.38 10.95
C PRO A 185 11.47 -9.44 9.61
N THR A 186 10.27 -10.01 9.58
CA THR A 186 9.41 -10.11 8.40
C THR A 186 7.98 -9.72 8.75
N PHE A 187 7.23 -9.27 7.75
CA PHE A 187 5.80 -9.00 7.89
C PHE A 187 5.08 -9.26 6.58
N ALA A 188 3.82 -9.66 6.65
CA ALA A 188 3.02 -9.94 5.47
C ALA A 188 2.43 -8.65 4.84
N ALA A 189 2.28 -8.67 3.51
CA ALA A 189 1.74 -7.60 2.69
C ALA A 189 0.81 -8.17 1.62
N ARG A 190 -0.42 -7.63 1.53
CA ARG A 190 -1.46 -8.07 0.60
C ARG A 190 -1.42 -7.32 -0.73
N VAL A 191 -1.01 -7.96 -1.81
CA VAL A 191 -0.57 -7.30 -3.07
C VAL A 191 -1.72 -7.00 -4.01
N ASP A 192 -2.56 -8.00 -4.28
CA ASP A 192 -3.69 -7.90 -5.22
C ASP A 192 -4.65 -6.78 -4.81
N ARG A 193 -4.90 -6.69 -3.51
CA ARG A 193 -5.76 -5.69 -2.90
C ARG A 193 -5.11 -4.31 -2.87
N CYS A 194 -3.80 -4.19 -2.63
CA CYS A 194 -3.08 -2.93 -2.79
C CYS A 194 -3.29 -2.33 -4.18
N ILE A 195 -3.15 -3.14 -5.23
CA ILE A 195 -3.29 -2.64 -6.59
C ILE A 195 -4.72 -2.22 -6.89
N ARG A 196 -5.73 -2.96 -6.40
CA ARG A 196 -7.15 -2.55 -6.51
C ARG A 196 -7.41 -1.22 -5.79
N MET A 197 -6.90 -1.04 -4.56
CA MET A 197 -7.01 0.21 -3.81
C MET A 197 -6.27 1.38 -4.50
N MET A 198 -5.10 1.12 -5.09
CA MET A 198 -4.39 2.05 -5.96
C MET A 198 -5.09 2.30 -7.29
N ALA A 199 -6.02 1.45 -7.72
CA ALA A 199 -6.86 1.70 -8.87
C ALA A 199 -8.19 2.37 -8.48
N GLY A 200 -8.44 2.56 -7.18
CA GLY A 200 -9.70 3.10 -6.69
C GLY A 200 -10.87 2.15 -6.83
N VAL A 201 -10.62 0.84 -6.74
CA VAL A 201 -11.63 -0.22 -6.89
C VAL A 201 -11.79 -0.95 -5.56
N ALA A 202 -13.02 -1.00 -5.04
CA ALA A 202 -13.41 -1.86 -3.94
C ALA A 202 -14.11 -3.11 -4.49
N VAL A 203 -13.73 -4.28 -3.97
CA VAL A 203 -14.28 -5.57 -4.40
C VAL A 203 -14.57 -6.41 -3.17
N ASP A 204 -15.77 -6.93 -3.07
CA ASP A 204 -16.08 -8.02 -2.15
C ASP A 204 -15.42 -9.30 -2.69
N ALA A 205 -14.42 -9.81 -1.96
CA ALA A 205 -13.65 -10.97 -2.37
C ALA A 205 -14.50 -12.24 -2.43
N SER A 206 -15.40 -12.37 -1.47
CA SER A 206 -16.25 -13.53 -1.25
C SER A 206 -17.41 -13.53 -2.23
N HIS A 207 -17.94 -12.35 -2.52
CA HIS A 207 -19.09 -12.16 -3.42
C HIS A 207 -18.83 -11.03 -4.42
N PRO A 208 -17.96 -11.23 -5.44
CA PRO A 208 -17.60 -10.16 -6.39
C PRO A 208 -18.77 -9.60 -7.20
N THR A 209 -19.89 -10.32 -7.26
CA THR A 209 -21.15 -9.86 -7.87
C THR A 209 -21.89 -8.83 -7.02
N ASP A 210 -21.64 -8.82 -5.71
CA ASP A 210 -22.37 -7.98 -4.75
C ASP A 210 -21.69 -6.62 -4.59
N LEU A 211 -20.36 -6.59 -4.76
CA LEU A 211 -19.58 -5.35 -4.79
C LEU A 211 -18.35 -5.47 -5.69
N ASN A 212 -18.33 -4.70 -6.77
CA ASN A 212 -17.17 -4.44 -7.59
C ASN A 212 -17.27 -3.03 -8.15
N VAL A 213 -16.85 -2.03 -7.35
CA VAL A 213 -17.16 -0.62 -7.62
C VAL A 213 -15.89 0.24 -7.69
N GLY A 214 -15.80 1.05 -8.74
CA GLY A 214 -14.80 2.09 -8.89
C GLY A 214 -15.24 3.41 -8.23
N PHE A 215 -14.29 4.10 -7.61
CA PHE A 215 -14.51 5.42 -7.01
C PHE A 215 -14.03 6.55 -7.94
N PRO A 216 -14.66 7.74 -7.87
CA PRO A 216 -14.23 8.88 -8.66
C PRO A 216 -12.96 9.49 -8.08
N GLY A 217 -12.20 10.19 -8.93
CA GLY A 217 -11.07 11.00 -8.48
C GLY A 217 -11.52 12.22 -7.68
N ARG A 218 -10.57 12.96 -7.10
CA ARG A 218 -10.85 14.29 -6.49
C ARG A 218 -11.48 15.20 -7.54
N GLN A 219 -12.56 15.85 -7.16
CA GLN A 219 -13.27 16.80 -8.02
C GLN A 219 -12.81 18.23 -7.75
N PRO A 220 -12.96 19.15 -8.71
CA PRO A 220 -12.85 20.58 -8.45
C PRO A 220 -13.83 21.04 -7.35
N VAL A 221 -13.58 22.23 -6.81
CA VAL A 221 -14.50 22.87 -5.85
C VAL A 221 -15.91 22.94 -6.44
N GLY A 222 -16.91 22.60 -5.61
CA GLY A 222 -18.32 22.65 -5.98
C GLY A 222 -19.14 21.58 -5.28
N ASP A 223 -20.41 21.54 -5.66
CA ASP A 223 -21.38 20.58 -5.15
C ASP A 223 -21.58 19.48 -6.18
N TYR A 224 -21.56 18.25 -5.72
CA TYR A 224 -21.73 17.07 -6.53
C TYR A 224 -22.75 16.13 -5.90
N HIS A 225 -23.46 15.40 -6.73
CA HIS A 225 -24.24 14.24 -6.33
C HIS A 225 -23.45 13.00 -6.69
N LEU A 226 -23.21 12.14 -5.70
CA LEU A 226 -22.56 10.86 -5.93
C LEU A 226 -23.66 9.86 -6.29
N GLU A 227 -23.57 9.30 -7.48
CA GLU A 227 -24.58 8.42 -8.08
C GLU A 227 -23.98 7.03 -8.31
N PHE A 228 -24.73 5.96 -8.01
CA PHE A 228 -24.32 4.61 -8.41
C PHE A 228 -24.69 4.36 -9.86
N GLN A 229 -23.71 3.94 -10.65
CA GLN A 229 -23.88 3.59 -12.06
C GLN A 229 -23.46 2.13 -12.28
N ASP A 230 -24.42 1.29 -12.67
CA ASP A 230 -24.16 -0.07 -13.16
C ASP A 230 -23.26 0.00 -14.40
N LYS A 231 -22.19 -0.81 -14.41
CA LYS A 231 -21.24 -1.00 -15.51
C LYS A 231 -20.89 0.29 -16.26
N GLY A 232 -19.79 0.91 -15.86
CA GLY A 232 -19.46 2.26 -16.33
C GLY A 232 -17.98 2.52 -16.53
N PHE A 233 -17.68 3.58 -17.30
CA PHE A 233 -16.32 3.97 -17.67
C PHE A 233 -15.81 5.16 -16.84
N GLY A 234 -15.93 5.08 -15.51
CA GLY A 234 -15.84 6.26 -14.65
C GLY A 234 -14.52 6.54 -13.92
N LEU A 235 -13.57 5.59 -13.83
CA LEU A 235 -12.33 5.82 -13.09
C LEU A 235 -11.56 7.03 -13.62
N SER A 236 -10.77 7.65 -12.73
CA SER A 236 -9.76 8.63 -13.16
C SER A 236 -8.88 8.00 -14.25
N HIS A 237 -8.49 8.79 -15.26
CA HIS A 237 -7.83 8.26 -16.47
C HIS A 237 -6.61 7.38 -16.14
N GLY A 238 -5.79 7.79 -15.15
CA GLY A 238 -4.61 7.03 -14.71
C GLY A 238 -4.96 5.75 -13.94
N SER A 239 -5.95 5.78 -13.06
CA SER A 239 -6.40 4.60 -12.31
C SER A 239 -6.90 3.47 -13.21
N ARG A 240 -7.64 3.82 -14.26
CA ARG A 240 -8.13 2.87 -15.26
C ARG A 240 -7.00 2.09 -15.94
N HIS A 241 -5.98 2.82 -16.39
CA HIS A 241 -4.84 2.20 -17.05
C HIS A 241 -4.08 1.27 -16.12
N LEU A 242 -3.86 1.71 -14.88
CA LEU A 242 -3.25 0.88 -13.86
C LEU A 242 -4.04 -0.42 -13.66
N TYR A 243 -5.36 -0.32 -13.50
CA TYR A 243 -6.21 -1.50 -13.33
C TYR A 243 -6.09 -2.47 -14.52
N ASN A 244 -6.22 -1.97 -15.75
CA ASN A 244 -6.13 -2.78 -16.97
C ASN A 244 -4.74 -3.39 -17.19
N MET A 245 -3.66 -2.63 -16.97
CA MET A 245 -2.28 -3.13 -17.10
C MET A 245 -2.01 -4.27 -16.13
N CYS A 246 -2.61 -4.20 -14.95
CA CYS A 246 -2.53 -5.24 -13.95
C CYS A 246 -3.55 -6.35 -14.20
N GLY A 247 -4.29 -6.35 -15.31
CA GLY A 247 -5.20 -7.41 -15.71
C GLY A 247 -6.64 -7.26 -15.20
N GLY A 248 -6.98 -6.15 -14.57
CA GLY A 248 -8.37 -5.77 -14.32
C GLY A 248 -9.17 -5.62 -15.63
N LYS A 249 -10.49 -5.61 -15.52
CA LYS A 249 -11.41 -5.42 -16.65
C LYS A 249 -12.38 -4.30 -16.33
N VAL A 250 -12.09 -3.11 -16.85
CA VAL A 250 -12.79 -1.86 -16.50
C VAL A 250 -14.25 -1.79 -16.96
N PHE A 251 -14.68 -2.68 -17.86
CA PHE A 251 -16.07 -2.73 -18.34
C PHE A 251 -16.96 -3.67 -17.52
N GLU A 252 -16.39 -4.42 -16.59
CA GLU A 252 -17.09 -5.41 -15.77
C GLU A 252 -17.33 -4.89 -14.34
N MET A 253 -17.05 -3.62 -14.06
CA MET A 253 -17.20 -3.01 -12.74
C MET A 253 -18.20 -1.85 -12.75
N ASP A 254 -18.87 -1.68 -11.63
CA ASP A 254 -19.76 -0.56 -11.36
C ASP A 254 -18.97 0.68 -10.96
N PHE A 255 -19.64 1.82 -10.87
CA PHE A 255 -18.97 3.08 -10.58
C PHE A 255 -19.79 4.03 -9.72
N LEU A 256 -19.10 4.72 -8.80
CA LEU A 256 -19.63 5.90 -8.11
C LEU A 256 -19.33 7.16 -8.94
N LEU A 257 -20.33 7.68 -9.64
CA LEU A 257 -20.22 8.86 -10.47
C LEU A 257 -20.41 10.14 -9.68
N ALA A 258 -19.43 11.05 -9.77
CA ALA A 258 -19.55 12.41 -9.27
C ALA A 258 -20.24 13.31 -10.30
N ARG A 259 -21.55 13.53 -10.17
CA ARG A 259 -22.31 14.43 -11.05
C ARG A 259 -22.35 15.83 -10.47
N LYS A 260 -21.81 16.82 -11.18
CA LYS A 260 -21.84 18.21 -10.73
C LYS A 260 -23.27 18.72 -10.61
N LEU A 261 -23.61 19.29 -9.46
CA LEU A 261 -24.91 19.90 -9.22
C LEU A 261 -24.89 21.34 -9.73
N VAL A 262 -25.89 21.69 -10.52
CA VAL A 262 -26.12 23.06 -11.01
C VAL A 262 -27.17 23.78 -10.16
N ASN A 263 -28.13 23.04 -9.60
CA ASN A 263 -29.13 23.51 -8.63
C ASN A 263 -29.26 22.49 -7.48
N THR A 264 -29.35 22.96 -6.23
CA THR A 264 -29.39 22.12 -5.01
C THR A 264 -30.80 21.95 -4.43
N GLU A 265 -31.83 22.53 -5.04
CA GLU A 265 -33.18 22.67 -4.46
C GLU A 265 -33.97 21.35 -4.29
N ASN A 266 -33.48 20.21 -4.79
CA ASN A 266 -34.24 18.93 -4.81
C ASN A 266 -33.60 17.75 -4.05
N LEU A 267 -32.60 17.96 -3.18
CA LEU A 267 -31.85 16.86 -2.51
C LEU A 267 -32.44 16.47 -1.13
N GLY A 268 -33.77 16.38 -1.04
CA GLY A 268 -34.45 16.02 0.22
C GLY A 268 -34.08 14.59 0.69
N GLY A 269 -33.55 14.47 1.91
CA GLY A 269 -33.21 13.17 2.52
C GLY A 269 -31.78 12.67 2.29
N GLU A 270 -30.96 13.42 1.54
CA GLU A 270 -29.55 13.09 1.33
C GLU A 270 -28.66 13.56 2.49
N SER A 271 -27.56 12.85 2.72
CA SER A 271 -26.50 13.37 3.61
C SER A 271 -25.37 13.98 2.81
N TRP A 272 -24.62 14.86 3.46
CA TRP A 272 -23.49 15.53 2.85
C TRP A 272 -22.19 15.05 3.46
N ILE A 273 -21.21 14.77 2.60
CA ILE A 273 -19.82 14.54 2.98
C ILE A 273 -18.92 15.60 2.34
N PHE A 274 -17.82 15.90 3.02
CA PHE A 274 -16.89 16.97 2.64
C PHE A 274 -15.51 16.35 2.41
N THR A 275 -14.95 16.60 1.23
CA THR A 275 -13.66 16.04 0.81
C THR A 275 -12.75 17.14 0.30
N PRO A 276 -11.42 17.03 0.41
CA PRO A 276 -10.51 17.97 -0.22
C PRO A 276 -10.76 18.10 -1.73
N SER A 277 -10.84 19.33 -2.25
CA SER A 277 -10.92 19.54 -3.70
C SER A 277 -9.61 19.19 -4.41
N LEU A 278 -9.69 19.07 -5.73
CA LEU A 278 -8.54 18.82 -6.61
C LEU A 278 -7.40 19.83 -6.42
N GLU A 279 -7.73 21.10 -6.15
CA GLU A 279 -6.76 22.17 -5.90
C GLU A 279 -6.27 22.24 -4.45
N GLY A 280 -6.93 21.53 -3.53
CA GLY A 280 -6.57 21.50 -2.11
C GLY A 280 -6.82 22.81 -1.34
N LYS A 281 -7.49 23.80 -1.95
CA LYS A 281 -7.73 25.12 -1.34
C LYS A 281 -9.03 25.20 -0.55
N GLN A 282 -10.05 24.46 -0.98
CA GLN A 282 -11.38 24.39 -0.39
C GLN A 282 -11.90 22.96 -0.46
N ASP A 283 -12.96 22.66 0.30
CA ASP A 283 -13.62 21.37 0.25
C ASP A 283 -14.62 21.30 -0.91
N THR A 284 -14.69 20.12 -1.52
CA THR A 284 -15.77 19.69 -2.39
C THR A 284 -16.85 19.03 -1.54
N ARG A 285 -18.11 19.28 -1.88
CA ARG A 285 -19.27 18.71 -1.18
C ARG A 285 -19.93 17.64 -2.04
N PHE A 286 -20.15 16.47 -1.45
CA PHE A 286 -20.92 15.39 -2.08
C PHE A 286 -22.20 15.15 -1.31
N SER A 287 -23.31 15.19 -2.03
CA SER A 287 -24.59 14.68 -1.58
C SER A 287 -24.64 13.17 -1.88
N ILE A 288 -25.07 12.39 -0.88
CA ILE A 288 -25.10 10.93 -0.91
C ILE A 288 -26.49 10.41 -0.53
N SER A 289 -27.09 9.65 -1.45
CA SER A 289 -28.35 8.93 -1.23
C SER A 289 -28.17 7.73 -0.28
N ARG A 290 -29.28 7.11 0.14
CA ARG A 290 -29.24 5.90 0.99
C ARG A 290 -28.51 4.74 0.29
N ASP A 291 -28.77 4.53 -1.00
CA ASP A 291 -28.17 3.44 -1.76
C ASP A 291 -26.66 3.62 -1.90
N VAL A 292 -26.21 4.84 -2.17
CA VAL A 292 -24.77 5.15 -2.27
C VAL A 292 -24.08 5.04 -0.91
N LYS A 293 -24.75 5.40 0.20
CA LYS A 293 -24.24 5.11 1.54
C LYS A 293 -24.06 3.62 1.77
N ASN A 294 -25.00 2.78 1.34
CA ASN A 294 -24.90 1.32 1.48
C ASN A 294 -23.70 0.77 0.69
N VAL A 295 -23.49 1.27 -0.53
CA VAL A 295 -22.32 0.90 -1.35
C VAL A 295 -21.00 1.32 -0.67
N ILE A 296 -20.93 2.55 -0.14
CA ILE A 296 -19.75 3.03 0.59
C ILE A 296 -19.51 2.22 1.87
N ALA A 297 -20.57 1.90 2.62
CA ALA A 297 -20.50 1.06 3.81
C ALA A 297 -20.00 -0.36 3.48
N HIS A 298 -20.51 -0.97 2.42
CA HIS A 298 -20.05 -2.28 1.95
C HIS A 298 -18.58 -2.21 1.51
N ALA A 299 -18.18 -1.16 0.79
CA ALA A 299 -16.78 -0.94 0.44
C ALA A 299 -15.87 -0.78 1.66
N MET A 300 -16.34 -0.12 2.72
CA MET A 300 -15.63 -0.01 4.00
C MET A 300 -15.47 -1.37 4.69
N ASP A 301 -16.52 -2.19 4.66
CA ASP A 301 -16.51 -3.54 5.21
C ASP A 301 -15.56 -4.49 4.44
N CYS A 302 -15.46 -4.30 3.12
CA CYS A 302 -14.58 -5.06 2.23
C CYS A 302 -13.18 -4.43 2.05
N LEU A 303 -12.83 -3.41 2.83
CA LEU A 303 -11.44 -2.94 2.83
C LEU A 303 -10.51 -4.09 3.21
N PRO A 304 -9.32 -4.21 2.61
CA PRO A 304 -8.46 -5.34 2.90
C PRO A 304 -7.92 -5.24 4.32
N TRP A 305 -7.57 -6.37 4.93
CA TRP A 305 -6.65 -6.34 6.07
C TRP A 305 -5.23 -6.06 5.59
N SER A 306 -4.49 -5.28 6.38
CA SER A 306 -3.09 -4.98 6.09
C SER A 306 -2.32 -4.76 7.35
N ASN A 307 -1.08 -5.24 7.35
CA ASN A 307 -0.11 -4.87 8.37
C ASN A 307 0.63 -3.56 8.04
N LEU A 308 0.25 -2.89 6.93
CA LEU A 308 0.91 -1.70 6.40
C LEU A 308 -0.06 -0.69 5.78
N SER A 309 0.31 0.59 5.79
CA SER A 309 -0.43 1.64 5.11
C SER A 309 -0.21 1.67 3.60
N TRP A 310 -1.22 1.82 2.78
CA TRP A 310 -1.03 1.74 1.33
C TRP A 310 -0.93 3.09 0.64
N SER A 311 -0.49 3.05 -0.61
CA SER A 311 -0.85 4.09 -1.56
C SER A 311 -2.28 3.82 -2.04
N VAL A 312 -3.18 4.80 -1.92
CA VAL A 312 -4.61 4.64 -2.22
C VAL A 312 -5.03 5.69 -3.25
N HIS A 313 -6.04 5.36 -4.06
CA HIS A 313 -6.71 6.34 -4.91
C HIS A 313 -7.27 7.51 -4.10
N ARG A 314 -6.86 8.73 -4.49
CA ARG A 314 -7.09 9.94 -3.71
C ARG A 314 -8.58 10.17 -3.45
N GLY A 315 -9.40 10.13 -4.50
CA GLY A 315 -10.84 10.35 -4.36
C GLY A 315 -11.55 9.22 -3.61
N MET A 316 -11.12 7.97 -3.78
CA MET A 316 -11.61 6.85 -2.96
C MET A 316 -11.31 7.10 -1.48
N ARG A 317 -10.04 7.36 -1.15
CA ARG A 317 -9.59 7.61 0.22
C ARG A 317 -10.37 8.75 0.86
N ASP A 318 -10.52 9.88 0.17
CA ASP A 318 -11.20 11.05 0.72
C ASP A 318 -12.69 10.77 0.97
N ILE A 319 -13.39 10.12 0.04
CA ILE A 319 -14.81 9.76 0.19
C ILE A 319 -15.00 8.81 1.36
N LEU A 320 -14.20 7.74 1.42
CA LEU A 320 -14.26 6.76 2.50
C LEU A 320 -13.97 7.41 3.87
N LEU A 321 -12.92 8.23 3.98
CA LEU A 321 -12.60 8.94 5.21
C LEU A 321 -13.65 9.97 5.61
N ALA A 322 -14.25 10.67 4.65
CA ALA A 322 -15.33 11.62 4.92
C ALA A 322 -16.59 10.90 5.43
N PHE A 323 -16.90 9.73 4.86
CA PHE A 323 -18.01 8.88 5.29
C PHE A 323 -17.81 8.33 6.71
N THR A 324 -16.63 7.82 7.04
CA THR A 324 -16.40 7.13 8.32
C THR A 324 -16.11 8.06 9.49
N ARG A 325 -15.70 9.30 9.24
CA ARG A 325 -15.14 10.23 10.23
C ARG A 325 -15.92 10.29 11.55
N HIS A 326 -17.24 10.46 11.46
CA HIS A 326 -18.08 10.62 12.64
C HIS A 326 -18.10 9.35 13.49
N THR A 327 -18.41 8.22 12.88
CA THR A 327 -18.42 6.91 13.55
C THR A 327 -17.04 6.56 14.10
N MET A 328 -15.98 6.72 13.30
CA MET A 328 -14.61 6.44 13.73
C MET A 328 -14.24 7.28 14.97
N ASN A 329 -14.54 8.58 14.97
CA ASN A 329 -14.26 9.44 16.13
C ASN A 329 -15.03 9.04 17.39
N LYS A 330 -16.26 8.52 17.24
CA LYS A 330 -17.06 7.99 18.35
C LYS A 330 -16.34 6.80 19.01
N TYR A 331 -15.88 5.83 18.22
CA TYR A 331 -15.25 4.58 18.71
C TYR A 331 -13.76 4.70 19.03
N ARG A 332 -13.09 5.76 18.55
CA ARG A 332 -11.63 5.98 18.67
C ARG A 332 -11.09 5.77 20.10
N PRO A 333 -11.72 6.30 21.17
CA PRO A 333 -11.20 6.11 22.53
C PRO A 333 -11.28 4.67 23.03
N ALA A 334 -12.32 3.92 22.63
CA ALA A 334 -12.48 2.52 23.00
C ALA A 334 -11.44 1.64 22.29
N LEU A 335 -11.26 1.85 20.99
CA LEU A 335 -10.24 1.13 20.21
C LEU A 335 -8.82 1.41 20.76
N ALA A 336 -8.49 2.68 21.00
CA ALA A 336 -7.17 3.07 21.49
C ALA A 336 -6.84 2.40 22.84
N ARG A 337 -7.82 2.34 23.74
CA ARG A 337 -7.69 1.68 25.04
C ARG A 337 -7.53 0.17 24.93
N GLN A 338 -8.35 -0.47 24.09
CA GLN A 338 -8.28 -1.92 23.89
C GLN A 338 -6.89 -2.33 23.38
N LEU A 339 -6.41 -1.70 22.30
CA LEU A 339 -5.07 -2.02 21.74
C LEU A 339 -3.95 -1.76 22.76
N ARG A 340 -4.05 -0.68 23.53
CA ARG A 340 -3.09 -0.40 24.61
C ARG A 340 -3.07 -1.49 25.67
N ASN A 341 -4.23 -2.00 26.06
CA ASN A 341 -4.33 -3.06 27.06
C ASN A 341 -3.81 -4.39 26.50
N THR A 342 -4.05 -4.66 25.21
CA THR A 342 -3.60 -5.88 24.53
C THR A 342 -2.09 -6.07 24.58
N SER A 343 -1.29 -4.99 24.55
CA SER A 343 0.18 -5.13 24.62
C SER A 343 0.64 -5.76 25.93
N ASN A 344 -0.12 -5.56 27.02
CA ASN A 344 0.17 -6.13 28.33
C ASN A 344 -0.41 -7.55 28.45
N THR A 345 -1.65 -7.76 28.02
CA THR A 345 -2.32 -9.07 28.15
C THR A 345 -1.72 -10.13 27.23
N SER A 346 -1.18 -9.71 26.08
CA SER A 346 -0.60 -10.59 25.06
C SER A 346 0.91 -10.47 24.96
N TYR A 347 1.57 -10.01 26.04
CA TYR A 347 3.00 -9.73 26.07
C TYR A 347 3.85 -10.90 25.55
N GLN A 348 3.61 -12.11 26.07
CA GLN A 348 4.42 -13.27 25.70
C GLN A 348 4.23 -13.66 24.23
N SER A 349 2.99 -13.66 23.74
CA SER A 349 2.68 -13.95 22.33
C SER A 349 3.36 -12.96 21.38
N LEU A 350 3.37 -11.66 21.71
CA LEU A 350 4.07 -10.66 20.91
C LEU A 350 5.60 -10.89 20.91
N VAL A 351 6.18 -11.25 22.04
CA VAL A 351 7.61 -11.59 22.13
C VAL A 351 7.93 -12.83 21.30
N ASP A 352 7.05 -13.83 21.31
CA ASP A 352 7.21 -15.07 20.53
C ASP A 352 7.10 -14.81 19.01
N LEU A 353 6.32 -13.79 18.61
CA LEU A 353 6.27 -13.27 17.23
C LEU A 353 7.51 -12.45 16.81
N GLY A 354 8.49 -12.30 17.70
CA GLY A 354 9.76 -11.63 17.41
C GLY A 354 9.80 -10.13 17.72
N TRP A 355 8.81 -9.60 18.47
CA TRP A 355 8.88 -8.22 18.97
C TRP A 355 9.87 -8.09 20.14
N GLU A 356 10.57 -6.96 20.24
CA GLU A 356 11.55 -6.75 21.32
C GLU A 356 10.85 -6.56 22.68
N LYS A 357 11.35 -7.26 23.70
CA LYS A 357 10.73 -7.38 25.03
C LYS A 357 10.47 -6.03 25.70
N ASN A 358 11.46 -5.14 25.75
CA ASN A 358 11.30 -3.84 26.40
C ASN A 358 10.36 -2.92 25.63
N PHE A 359 10.34 -3.04 24.31
CA PHE A 359 9.45 -2.32 23.43
C PHE A 359 7.98 -2.69 23.69
N VAL A 360 7.66 -3.98 23.68
CA VAL A 360 6.31 -4.48 23.97
C VAL A 360 5.85 -4.00 25.36
N LYS A 361 6.72 -4.14 26.36
CA LYS A 361 6.39 -3.83 27.76
C LYS A 361 6.14 -2.34 28.01
N ASN A 362 6.93 -1.46 27.40
CA ASN A 362 6.97 -0.05 27.82
C ASN A 362 6.44 0.95 26.79
N TYR A 363 6.42 0.59 25.51
CA TYR A 363 6.20 1.55 24.41
C TYR A 363 5.07 1.15 23.47
N MET A 364 4.97 -0.12 23.08
CA MET A 364 4.08 -0.59 22.02
C MET A 364 2.61 -0.17 22.22
N GLY A 365 2.04 -0.43 23.40
CA GLY A 365 0.65 -0.07 23.71
C GLY A 365 0.39 1.45 23.72
N ARG A 366 1.36 2.25 24.18
CA ARG A 366 1.24 3.74 24.18
C ARG A 366 1.34 4.30 22.77
N MET A 367 2.19 3.71 21.93
CA MET A 367 2.28 4.08 20.52
C MET A 367 0.99 3.75 19.79
N ALA A 368 0.41 2.57 20.02
CA ALA A 368 -0.89 2.20 19.44
C ALA A 368 -2.00 3.18 19.84
N GLU A 369 -2.11 3.49 21.14
CA GLU A 369 -3.07 4.47 21.65
C GLU A 369 -2.90 5.84 20.99
N SER A 370 -1.67 6.37 20.97
CA SER A 370 -1.41 7.68 20.37
C SER A 370 -1.67 7.71 18.87
N THR A 371 -1.35 6.63 18.15
CA THR A 371 -1.57 6.51 16.69
C THR A 371 -3.06 6.47 16.37
N VAL A 372 -3.85 5.69 17.11
CA VAL A 372 -5.31 5.67 16.96
C VAL A 372 -5.91 7.04 17.28
N LEU A 373 -5.50 7.68 18.38
CA LEU A 373 -6.03 8.98 18.79
C LEU A 373 -5.65 10.11 17.82
N ALA A 374 -4.49 10.04 17.17
CA ALA A 374 -4.05 11.05 16.21
C ALA A 374 -4.94 11.12 14.96
N GLY A 375 -5.54 10.00 14.54
CA GLY A 375 -6.48 9.92 13.40
C GLY A 375 -5.91 10.28 12.03
N ARG A 376 -4.59 10.50 11.95
CA ARG A 376 -3.83 10.71 10.70
C ARG A 376 -2.35 10.51 10.97
N GLY A 377 -1.61 10.15 9.92
CA GLY A 377 -0.15 10.07 9.96
C GLY A 377 0.39 9.43 8.69
N ASN A 378 1.69 9.10 8.69
CA ASN A 378 2.38 8.55 7.52
C ASN A 378 3.38 7.42 7.87
N SER A 379 3.37 6.93 9.10
CA SER A 379 4.28 5.87 9.57
C SER A 379 3.70 4.48 9.31
N GLY A 380 4.45 3.67 8.54
CA GLY A 380 4.11 2.25 8.36
C GLY A 380 4.34 1.44 9.64
N ASP A 381 5.35 1.77 10.44
CA ASP A 381 5.64 1.10 11.71
C ASP A 381 4.49 1.24 12.73
N ALA A 382 3.87 2.42 12.78
CA ALA A 382 2.72 2.65 13.63
C ALA A 382 1.54 1.73 13.27
N ILE A 383 1.32 1.49 11.97
CA ILE A 383 0.28 0.58 11.50
C ILE A 383 0.61 -0.89 11.78
N ARG A 384 1.88 -1.29 11.69
CA ARG A 384 2.34 -2.63 12.10
C ARG A 384 2.02 -2.91 13.56
N ILE A 385 2.26 -1.93 14.44
CA ILE A 385 1.95 -2.05 15.87
C ILE A 385 0.45 -2.24 16.08
N ILE A 386 -0.38 -1.39 15.45
CA ILE A 386 -1.84 -1.44 15.60
C ILE A 386 -2.40 -2.79 15.14
N THR A 387 -1.96 -3.25 13.98
CA THR A 387 -2.46 -4.48 13.35
C THR A 387 -2.02 -5.71 14.14
N ALA A 388 -0.75 -5.78 14.57
CA ALA A 388 -0.27 -6.83 15.45
C ALA A 388 -1.07 -6.89 16.77
N LEU A 389 -1.34 -5.75 17.41
CA LEU A 389 -2.14 -5.73 18.63
C LEU A 389 -3.59 -6.13 18.37
N ALA A 390 -4.18 -5.73 17.25
CA ALA A 390 -5.53 -6.13 16.90
C ALA A 390 -5.65 -7.65 16.67
N GLU A 391 -4.65 -8.25 16.03
CA GLU A 391 -4.54 -9.70 15.85
C GLU A 391 -4.38 -10.47 17.17
N GLN A 392 -3.77 -9.83 18.18
CA GLN A 392 -3.68 -10.41 19.52
C GLN A 392 -4.94 -10.16 20.36
N ALA A 393 -5.66 -9.06 20.10
CA ALA A 393 -6.89 -8.73 20.82
C ALA A 393 -8.00 -9.73 20.47
N HIS A 394 -8.05 -10.16 19.21
CA HIS A 394 -9.02 -11.13 18.71
C HIS A 394 -8.31 -12.13 17.81
N THR A 395 -8.47 -13.42 18.07
CA THR A 395 -7.96 -14.48 17.20
C THR A 395 -8.85 -14.59 15.96
N ILE A 396 -8.56 -13.78 14.94
CA ILE A 396 -9.33 -13.74 13.69
C ILE A 396 -8.58 -14.50 12.61
N PRO A 397 -9.19 -15.51 11.96
CA PRO A 397 -8.62 -16.15 10.78
C PRO A 397 -8.39 -15.14 9.65
N ILE A 398 -7.28 -15.26 8.92
CA ILE A 398 -6.85 -14.28 7.90
C ILE A 398 -7.96 -14.05 6.86
N GLU A 399 -8.63 -15.12 6.44
CA GLU A 399 -9.72 -15.12 5.48
C GLU A 399 -10.96 -14.33 5.95
N GLN A 400 -11.16 -14.17 7.25
CA GLN A 400 -12.27 -13.41 7.83
C GLN A 400 -11.89 -11.94 8.08
N ARG A 401 -10.62 -11.57 7.91
CA ARG A 401 -10.19 -10.19 8.14
C ARG A 401 -10.48 -9.29 6.97
N ASP A 402 -10.71 -9.80 5.77
CA ASP A 402 -10.98 -8.98 4.58
C ASP A 402 -12.44 -8.50 4.48
N GLU A 403 -13.36 -9.10 5.24
CA GLU A 403 -14.77 -8.74 5.25
C GLU A 403 -15.25 -8.49 6.68
N THR A 404 -15.90 -7.34 6.92
CA THR A 404 -16.61 -7.06 8.17
C THR A 404 -18.09 -6.80 7.90
N ARG A 405 -18.88 -6.65 8.95
CA ARG A 405 -20.28 -6.18 8.82
C ARG A 405 -20.53 -4.85 9.49
N PHE A 406 -19.59 -4.39 10.32
CA PHE A 406 -19.70 -3.20 11.14
C PHE A 406 -20.32 -2.01 10.40
N TRP A 407 -19.79 -1.61 9.24
CA TRP A 407 -20.21 -0.37 8.57
C TRP A 407 -21.61 -0.45 7.97
N ARG A 408 -22.08 -1.66 7.65
CA ARG A 408 -23.44 -1.94 7.15
C ARG A 408 -24.47 -2.14 8.27
N ARG A 409 -24.07 -2.19 9.55
CA ARG A 409 -25.02 -2.35 10.67
C ARG A 409 -25.87 -1.09 10.81
N GLU A 410 -27.19 -1.24 10.87
CA GLU A 410 -28.11 -0.13 11.14
C GLU A 410 -27.93 0.46 12.57
N GLU A 411 -27.31 -0.29 13.48
CA GLU A 411 -27.25 -0.04 14.93
C GLU A 411 -26.16 0.93 15.41
N HIS A 412 -25.63 1.83 14.57
CA HIS A 412 -24.63 2.79 15.03
C HIS A 412 -25.17 3.84 16.04
N TYR A 413 -26.49 3.84 16.30
CA TYR A 413 -27.21 4.77 17.18
C TYR A 413 -28.39 4.09 17.94
N PRO A 414 -28.66 4.45 19.22
CA PRO A 414 -27.79 5.01 20.25
C PRO A 414 -27.57 3.96 21.37
N ALA A 415 -26.73 2.95 21.11
CA ALA A 415 -26.18 2.13 22.20
C ALA A 415 -24.91 2.80 22.77
N PRO A 416 -24.66 2.72 24.09
CA PRO A 416 -23.36 3.09 24.65
C PRO A 416 -22.28 2.23 24.00
N ILE A 417 -21.14 2.85 23.66
CA ILE A 417 -20.01 2.08 23.12
C ILE A 417 -19.53 1.13 24.23
N PRO A 418 -19.44 -0.18 23.98
CA PRO A 418 -19.00 -1.12 24.99
C PRO A 418 -17.55 -0.81 25.39
N ALA A 419 -17.20 -1.15 26.63
CA ALA A 419 -15.84 -0.95 27.14
C ALA A 419 -14.81 -1.78 26.37
N GLU A 420 -15.24 -2.92 25.83
CA GLU A 420 -14.47 -3.83 25.00
C GLU A 420 -15.21 -4.04 23.67
N LEU A 421 -14.50 -3.87 22.56
CA LEU A 421 -15.05 -3.98 21.22
C LEU A 421 -14.99 -5.44 20.77
N ASP A 422 -16.05 -5.89 20.10
CA ASP A 422 -16.06 -7.21 19.47
C ASP A 422 -15.02 -7.29 18.32
N SER A 423 -14.76 -8.52 17.87
CA SER A 423 -13.80 -8.83 16.81
C SER A 423 -14.09 -8.10 15.49
N ASP A 424 -15.35 -8.09 15.06
CA ASP A 424 -15.77 -7.46 13.79
C ASP A 424 -15.60 -5.94 13.83
N THR A 425 -16.01 -5.31 14.93
CA THR A 425 -15.88 -3.87 15.20
C THR A 425 -14.42 -3.48 15.29
N THR A 426 -13.60 -4.24 16.02
CA THR A 426 -12.16 -4.00 16.12
C THR A 426 -11.51 -4.04 14.74
N THR A 427 -11.82 -5.06 13.95
CA THR A 427 -11.28 -5.23 12.59
C THR A 427 -11.67 -4.08 11.68
N ALA A 428 -12.95 -3.73 11.65
CA ALA A 428 -13.49 -2.67 10.81
C ALA A 428 -12.86 -1.30 11.12
N LEU A 429 -12.70 -0.99 12.42
CA LEU A 429 -12.09 0.26 12.85
C LEU A 429 -10.58 0.28 12.59
N VAL A 430 -9.88 -0.84 12.77
CA VAL A 430 -8.44 -0.94 12.45
C VAL A 430 -8.20 -0.76 10.95
N LYS A 431 -9.02 -1.36 10.07
CA LYS A 431 -8.98 -1.07 8.62
C LYS A 431 -9.15 0.41 8.32
N CYS A 432 -10.06 1.09 9.04
CA CYS A 432 -10.23 2.54 8.92
C CYS A 432 -8.98 3.31 9.38
N VAL A 433 -8.30 2.87 10.46
CA VAL A 433 -7.02 3.46 10.87
C VAL A 433 -5.94 3.25 9.80
N VAL A 434 -5.86 2.06 9.21
CA VAL A 434 -4.95 1.79 8.07
C VAL A 434 -5.23 2.78 6.93
N LEU A 435 -6.50 3.03 6.61
CA LEU A 435 -6.91 4.00 5.59
C LEU A 435 -6.52 5.46 5.97
N GLU A 436 -6.70 5.87 7.23
CA GLU A 436 -6.32 7.19 7.74
C GLU A 436 -4.81 7.46 7.55
N TRP A 437 -3.99 6.43 7.77
CA TRP A 437 -2.52 6.47 7.69
C TRP A 437 -1.97 6.07 6.30
N SER A 438 -2.86 5.64 5.40
CA SER A 438 -2.56 5.44 3.99
C SER A 438 -2.34 6.79 3.30
N VAL A 439 -1.57 6.77 2.22
CA VAL A 439 -1.15 7.96 1.49
C VAL A 439 -1.76 8.00 0.09
N ASP A 440 -1.77 9.18 -0.49
CA ASP A 440 -2.24 9.39 -1.85
C ASP A 440 -1.27 8.74 -2.85
N PHE A 441 -1.78 7.88 -3.74
CA PHE A 441 -0.99 7.44 -4.87
C PHE A 441 -0.78 8.60 -5.86
N ASN A 442 0.47 8.84 -6.24
CA ASN A 442 0.79 9.83 -7.26
C ASN A 442 0.62 9.25 -8.67
N TYR A 443 -0.61 9.27 -9.21
CA TYR A 443 -0.89 8.87 -10.59
C TYR A 443 -0.10 9.63 -11.65
N GLN A 444 0.42 10.82 -11.35
CA GLN A 444 1.29 11.49 -12.32
C GLN A 444 2.59 10.72 -12.52
N MET A 445 3.10 9.99 -11.52
CA MET A 445 4.24 9.09 -11.71
C MET A 445 3.98 8.07 -12.83
N TYR A 446 2.74 7.60 -13.00
CA TYR A 446 2.36 6.69 -14.07
C TYR A 446 2.39 7.34 -15.47
N HIS A 447 2.11 8.64 -15.57
CA HIS A 447 2.05 9.37 -16.85
C HIS A 447 3.36 10.07 -17.18
N GLN A 448 3.94 10.77 -16.20
CA GLN A 448 5.20 11.47 -16.31
C GLN A 448 6.33 10.48 -16.53
N LEU A 449 6.40 9.36 -15.79
CA LEU A 449 7.52 8.44 -15.98
C LEU A 449 7.60 7.99 -17.45
N PRO A 450 6.53 7.56 -18.15
CA PRO A 450 6.57 7.21 -19.59
C PRO A 450 6.56 8.37 -20.57
N LEU A 451 6.12 9.57 -20.18
CA LEU A 451 6.22 10.74 -21.06
C LEU A 451 7.63 11.30 -21.03
N SER A 452 8.20 11.44 -19.82
CA SER A 452 9.64 11.54 -19.63
C SER A 452 10.27 10.43 -20.47
N LEU A 453 9.92 9.14 -20.21
CA LEU A 453 10.01 7.89 -21.04
C LEU A 453 10.39 8.04 -22.53
N VAL A 454 9.74 8.97 -23.20
CA VAL A 454 9.72 9.02 -24.66
C VAL A 454 10.23 10.37 -25.18
N LEU A 455 10.19 11.42 -24.36
CA LEU A 455 10.49 12.81 -24.77
C LEU A 455 11.88 13.29 -24.34
N SER A 456 12.58 12.53 -23.49
CA SER A 456 14.02 12.68 -23.22
C SER A 456 14.78 11.51 -23.81
#